data_AF-A0A419HN72-F1
#
_entry.id   AF-A0A419HN72-F1
#
_cell.length_a   1.000
_cell.length_b   1.000
_cell.length_c   1.000
_cell.angle_alpha   90.00
_cell.angle_beta   90.00
_cell.angle_gamma   90.00
#
_symmetry.space_group_name_H-M   'P 1'
#
loop_
_entity.id
_entity.type
_entity.pdbx_description
1 polymer ?
#
loop_
_entity_poly.entity_id
_entity_poly.type
_entity_poly.pdbx_seq_one_letter_code
_entity_poly.pdbx_strand_id
1 'polypeptide(L)'
;MNIASLYGPATFDDSVVLGEHCVLGYPKEQRIRAEQQQPGSMSAGSPIVIGPRSLLANHVVIYEGVRIGADCVVEDRVRVGYDCAIGERTRLAYGAYICDRVEIGSDACIAGFVCDGAVIGARSTVMGELVHEYSAPHRDWWEVDEAPPVIEPDSVVGYGARVIGGVRIGPRSYVAAGAIVTKDVPPEHIVTGVNVHTPAANWKGRRLQPLIRSWP
;
A
#
# COMPACT_ATOMS: atom_id res chain seq x y z
N MET A 1 11.45 9.03 -23.96
CA MET A 1 10.44 9.25 -22.91
C MET A 1 10.88 10.47 -22.09
N ASN A 2 10.03 11.49 -21.93
CA ASN A 2 10.40 12.73 -21.24
C ASN A 2 10.04 12.62 -19.75
N ILE A 3 10.94 12.05 -18.96
CA ILE A 3 10.80 12.01 -17.50
C ILE A 3 11.24 13.38 -16.98
N ALA A 4 10.29 14.30 -16.86
CA ALA A 4 10.57 15.69 -16.48
C ALA A 4 11.04 15.86 -15.02
N SER A 5 11.07 14.79 -14.21
CA SER A 5 11.30 14.89 -12.76
C SER A 5 11.86 13.58 -12.16
N LEU A 6 13.10 13.26 -12.50
CA LEU A 6 13.89 12.18 -11.88
C LEU A 6 14.85 12.77 -10.85
N TYR A 7 14.69 12.43 -9.56
CA TYR A 7 15.43 13.04 -8.44
C TYR A 7 16.51 12.15 -7.81
N GLY A 8 16.59 10.89 -8.22
CA GLY A 8 17.54 9.92 -7.69
C GLY A 8 17.84 8.80 -8.68
N PRO A 9 18.73 7.87 -8.33
CA PRO A 9 19.03 6.72 -9.17
C PRO A 9 17.77 5.90 -9.45
N ALA A 10 17.58 5.49 -10.70
CA ALA A 10 16.47 4.64 -11.10
C ALA A 10 16.93 3.52 -12.03
N THR A 11 16.39 2.32 -11.83
CA THR A 11 16.67 1.14 -12.65
C THR A 11 15.37 0.56 -13.18
N PHE A 12 15.23 0.53 -14.50
CA PHE A 12 14.15 -0.12 -15.24
C PHE A 12 14.57 -0.31 -16.71
N ASP A 13 14.00 -1.30 -17.39
CA ASP A 13 14.30 -1.58 -18.80
C ASP A 13 13.28 -0.98 -19.78
N ASP A 14 13.56 -1.12 -21.08
CA ASP A 14 12.78 -0.54 -22.18
C ASP A 14 11.33 -1.02 -22.28
N SER A 15 10.96 -2.09 -21.57
CA SER A 15 9.57 -2.58 -21.51
C SER A 15 8.70 -1.83 -20.49
N VAL A 16 9.31 -1.02 -19.61
CA VAL A 16 8.56 -0.20 -18.66
C VAL A 16 7.96 1.01 -19.37
N VAL A 17 6.67 1.22 -19.16
CA VAL A 17 5.94 2.37 -19.69
C VAL A 17 5.71 3.38 -18.57
N LEU A 18 6.13 4.63 -18.77
CA LEU A 18 5.88 5.74 -17.87
C LEU A 18 4.98 6.78 -18.54
N GLY A 19 3.87 7.10 -17.90
CA GLY A 19 2.93 8.11 -18.32
C GLY A 19 3.47 9.52 -18.12
N GLU A 20 2.68 10.50 -18.55
CA GLU A 20 3.06 11.91 -18.47
C GLU A 20 3.13 12.38 -17.02
N HIS A 21 4.03 13.34 -16.76
CA HIS A 21 4.16 13.99 -15.45
C HIS A 21 4.43 13.05 -14.26
N CYS A 22 5.04 11.89 -14.50
CA CYS A 22 5.56 11.06 -13.42
C CYS A 22 6.72 11.75 -12.71
N VAL A 23 6.77 11.59 -11.38
CA VAL A 23 7.88 12.00 -10.53
C VAL A 23 8.52 10.75 -9.94
N LEU A 24 9.81 10.56 -10.19
CA LEU A 24 10.52 9.34 -9.83
C LEU A 24 11.71 9.63 -8.91
N GLY A 25 11.83 8.84 -7.85
CA GLY A 25 12.92 8.94 -6.87
C GLY A 25 12.86 10.20 -6.02
N TYR A 26 11.66 10.74 -5.76
CA TYR A 26 11.52 11.96 -4.97
C TYR A 26 12.17 11.81 -3.59
N PRO A 27 12.98 12.77 -3.14
CA PRO A 27 13.79 12.63 -1.94
C PRO A 27 12.94 12.66 -0.66
N LYS A 28 13.38 11.91 0.37
CA LYS A 28 12.85 12.03 1.73
C LYS A 28 13.03 13.44 2.25
N GLU A 29 12.13 13.84 3.15
CA GLU A 29 12.15 15.15 3.81
C GLU A 29 13.53 15.46 4.43
N GLN A 30 14.16 14.49 5.09
CA GLN A 30 15.47 14.66 5.70
C GLN A 30 16.55 15.09 4.69
N ARG A 31 16.54 14.54 3.46
CA ARG A 31 17.48 14.94 2.40
C ARG A 31 17.21 16.34 1.90
N ILE A 32 15.93 16.71 1.74
CA ILE A 32 15.53 18.06 1.34
C ILE A 32 15.95 19.07 2.41
N ARG A 33 15.75 18.75 3.69
CA ARG A 33 16.16 19.61 4.81
C ARG A 33 17.67 19.74 4.91
N ALA A 34 18.43 18.68 4.66
CA ALA A 34 19.89 18.75 4.60
C ALA A 34 20.36 19.72 3.51
N GLU A 35 19.79 19.64 2.30
CA GLU A 35 20.10 20.56 1.19
C GLU A 35 19.73 22.01 1.52
N GLN A 36 18.60 22.23 2.21
CA GLN A 36 18.19 23.57 2.66
C GLN A 36 19.15 24.16 3.70
N GLN A 37 19.67 23.33 4.61
CA GLN A 37 20.60 23.77 5.66
C GLN A 37 22.02 23.98 5.10
N GLN A 38 22.43 23.14 4.15
CA GLN A 38 23.73 23.20 3.51
C GLN A 38 23.60 22.84 2.02
N PRO A 39 23.55 23.83 1.12
CA PRO A 39 23.46 23.59 -0.32
C PRO A 39 24.61 22.71 -0.83
N GLY A 40 24.29 21.74 -1.69
CA GLY A 40 25.22 20.74 -2.22
C GLY A 40 25.51 19.56 -1.28
N SER A 41 24.84 19.45 -0.14
CA SER A 41 25.03 18.35 0.82
C SER A 41 24.14 17.13 0.52
N MET A 42 23.18 17.26 -0.39
CA MET A 42 22.23 16.19 -0.68
C MET A 42 22.93 14.94 -1.24
N SER A 43 22.83 13.83 -0.52
CA SER A 43 23.27 12.52 -1.01
C SER A 43 22.42 12.06 -2.21
N ALA A 44 22.88 11.07 -2.98
CA ALA A 44 22.16 10.54 -4.14
C ALA A 44 20.80 9.88 -3.80
N GLY A 45 20.61 9.45 -2.56
CA GLY A 45 19.41 8.74 -2.12
C GLY A 45 19.39 7.25 -2.46
N SER A 46 18.33 6.59 -2.03
CA SER A 46 18.10 5.17 -2.32
C SER A 46 17.57 4.99 -3.75
N PRO A 47 18.11 4.05 -4.54
CA PRO A 47 17.64 3.82 -5.91
C PRO A 47 16.18 3.35 -5.92
N ILE A 48 15.43 3.76 -6.93
CA ILE A 48 14.16 3.10 -7.27
C ILE A 48 14.41 1.97 -8.27
N VAL A 49 13.63 0.91 -8.17
CA VAL A 49 13.67 -0.24 -9.10
C VAL A 49 12.26 -0.52 -9.58
N ILE A 50 12.06 -0.59 -10.90
CA ILE A 50 10.78 -0.97 -11.50
C ILE A 50 11.03 -2.18 -12.40
N GLY A 51 10.32 -3.27 -12.14
CA GLY A 51 10.42 -4.52 -12.88
C GLY A 51 9.87 -4.42 -14.30
N PRO A 52 10.24 -5.36 -15.18
CA PRO A 52 9.86 -5.35 -16.59
C PRO A 52 8.36 -5.37 -16.79
N ARG A 53 7.90 -4.84 -17.92
CA ARG A 53 6.51 -4.82 -18.39
C ARG A 53 5.53 -4.10 -17.44
N SER A 54 6.05 -3.35 -16.50
CA SER A 54 5.24 -2.52 -15.61
C SER A 54 4.82 -1.21 -16.31
N LEU A 55 3.62 -0.75 -15.98
CA LEU A 55 3.03 0.49 -16.48
C LEU A 55 2.80 1.43 -15.30
N LEU A 56 3.40 2.62 -15.35
CA LEU A 56 3.02 3.75 -14.51
C LEU A 56 2.24 4.72 -15.39
N ALA A 57 0.99 5.04 -15.03
CA ALA A 57 0.14 5.99 -15.75
C ALA A 57 0.51 7.44 -15.40
N ASN A 58 -0.37 8.40 -15.63
CA ASN A 58 -0.02 9.81 -15.53
C ASN A 58 0.01 10.30 -14.08
N HIS A 59 0.87 11.27 -13.79
CA HIS A 59 0.98 11.90 -12.47
C HIS A 59 1.29 10.92 -11.32
N VAL A 60 1.94 9.79 -11.62
CA VAL A 60 2.41 8.85 -10.60
C VAL A 60 3.62 9.44 -9.88
N VAL A 61 3.64 9.35 -8.55
CA VAL A 61 4.75 9.83 -7.73
C VAL A 61 5.37 8.65 -6.97
N ILE A 62 6.63 8.36 -7.26
CA ILE A 62 7.42 7.31 -6.62
C ILE A 62 8.57 7.95 -5.85
N TYR A 63 8.64 7.70 -4.54
CA TYR A 63 9.72 8.19 -3.70
C TYR A 63 10.96 7.29 -3.79
N GLU A 64 12.08 7.78 -3.27
CA GLU A 64 13.34 7.02 -3.24
C GLU A 64 13.23 5.68 -2.51
N GLY A 65 14.04 4.71 -2.92
CA GLY A 65 14.11 3.37 -2.31
C GLY A 65 12.98 2.42 -2.66
N VAL A 66 11.95 2.88 -3.39
CA VAL A 66 10.82 2.03 -3.81
C VAL A 66 11.26 0.94 -4.78
N ARG A 67 10.76 -0.28 -4.56
CA ARG A 67 10.91 -1.43 -5.47
C ARG A 67 9.54 -1.91 -5.93
N ILE A 68 9.34 -1.94 -7.24
CA ILE A 68 8.12 -2.45 -7.89
C ILE A 68 8.49 -3.68 -8.72
N GLY A 69 7.76 -4.77 -8.55
CA GLY A 69 7.94 -6.02 -9.31
C GLY A 69 7.61 -5.89 -10.80
N ALA A 70 7.68 -7.02 -11.51
CA ALA A 70 7.30 -7.12 -12.91
C ALA A 70 5.78 -7.11 -13.10
N ASP A 71 5.33 -6.70 -14.29
CA ASP A 71 3.93 -6.77 -14.73
C ASP A 71 2.95 -5.99 -13.83
N CYS A 72 3.44 -4.95 -13.14
CA CYS A 72 2.61 -4.11 -12.27
C CYS A 72 1.91 -3.02 -13.07
N VAL A 73 0.73 -2.61 -12.60
CA VAL A 73 0.00 -1.46 -13.15
C VAL A 73 -0.22 -0.45 -12.04
N VAL A 74 0.31 0.76 -12.23
CA VAL A 74 0.17 1.89 -11.32
C VAL A 74 -0.65 2.96 -12.04
N GLU A 75 -1.91 3.11 -11.64
CA GLU A 75 -2.87 4.02 -12.28
C GLU A 75 -2.59 5.48 -11.98
N ASP A 76 -3.35 6.36 -12.65
CA ASP A 76 -3.17 7.79 -12.57
C ASP A 76 -3.21 8.30 -11.13
N ARG A 77 -2.28 9.21 -10.80
CA ARG A 77 -2.20 9.92 -9.51
C ARG A 77 -1.94 9.05 -8.29
N VAL A 78 -1.52 7.80 -8.48
CA VAL A 78 -1.02 6.98 -7.36
C VAL A 78 0.27 7.58 -6.80
N ARG A 79 0.37 7.58 -5.46
CA ARG A 79 1.61 7.91 -4.74
C ARG A 79 2.12 6.67 -4.01
N VAL A 80 3.42 6.41 -4.11
CA VAL A 80 4.14 5.40 -3.33
C VAL A 80 5.27 6.05 -2.55
N GLY A 81 5.17 5.97 -1.22
CA GLY A 81 6.14 6.50 -0.26
C GLY A 81 7.47 5.78 -0.24
N TYR A 82 8.43 6.27 0.54
CA TYR A 82 9.81 5.80 0.48
C TYR A 82 9.99 4.36 0.97
N ASP A 83 10.98 3.66 0.42
CA ASP A 83 11.36 2.29 0.81
C ASP A 83 10.22 1.26 0.78
N CYS A 84 9.17 1.47 -0.03
CA CYS A 84 8.11 0.48 -0.21
C CYS A 84 8.57 -0.67 -1.11
N ALA A 85 8.01 -1.87 -0.89
CA ALA A 85 8.19 -3.04 -1.74
C ALA A 85 6.84 -3.53 -2.29
N ILE A 86 6.69 -3.53 -3.61
CA ILE A 86 5.48 -3.96 -4.31
C ILE A 86 5.79 -5.23 -5.12
N GLY A 87 5.08 -6.32 -4.82
CA GLY A 87 5.21 -7.60 -5.52
C GLY A 87 4.76 -7.54 -6.98
N GLU A 88 5.05 -8.60 -7.73
CA GLU A 88 4.74 -8.71 -9.15
C GLU A 88 3.24 -8.79 -9.42
N ARG A 89 2.81 -8.41 -10.63
CA ARG A 89 1.41 -8.50 -11.08
C ARG A 89 0.42 -7.78 -10.15
N THR A 90 0.91 -6.79 -9.41
CA THR A 90 0.11 -6.00 -8.47
C THR A 90 -0.41 -4.74 -9.17
N ARG A 91 -1.67 -4.40 -8.86
CA ARG A 91 -2.33 -3.20 -9.37
C ARG A 91 -2.50 -2.18 -8.26
N LEU A 92 -2.00 -0.97 -8.47
CA LEU A 92 -2.27 0.20 -7.65
C LEU A 92 -3.25 1.08 -8.43
N ALA A 93 -4.47 1.20 -7.94
CA ALA A 93 -5.61 1.74 -8.68
C ALA A 93 -6.22 2.96 -8.00
N TYR A 94 -7.05 3.70 -8.74
CA TYR A 94 -7.93 4.75 -8.22
C TYR A 94 -7.22 5.83 -7.39
N GLY A 95 -5.99 6.17 -7.74
CA GLY A 95 -5.20 7.17 -7.01
C GLY A 95 -4.83 6.72 -5.59
N ALA A 96 -4.64 5.42 -5.38
CA ALA A 96 -4.18 4.86 -4.11
C ALA A 96 -3.02 5.68 -3.52
N TYR A 97 -3.11 5.89 -2.20
CA TYR A 97 -2.12 6.65 -1.45
C TYR A 97 -1.39 5.69 -0.51
N ILE A 98 -0.20 5.29 -0.93
CA ILE A 98 0.65 4.38 -0.17
C ILE A 98 1.71 5.23 0.50
N CYS A 99 1.72 5.21 1.83
CA CYS A 99 2.72 5.89 2.63
C CYS A 99 4.03 5.10 2.61
N ASP A 100 4.85 5.21 3.65
CA ASP A 100 6.26 4.85 3.61
C ASP A 100 6.52 3.47 4.22
N ARG A 101 7.55 2.76 3.74
CA ARG A 101 7.95 1.43 4.24
C ARG A 101 6.85 0.36 4.18
N VAL A 102 5.92 0.49 3.23
CA VAL A 102 4.82 -0.46 3.03
C VAL A 102 5.30 -1.66 2.22
N GLU A 103 4.89 -2.86 2.62
CA GLU A 103 5.12 -4.10 1.88
C GLU A 103 3.81 -4.64 1.30
N ILE A 104 3.77 -4.85 -0.01
CA ILE A 104 2.60 -5.37 -0.73
C ILE A 104 3.03 -6.62 -1.50
N GLY A 105 2.35 -7.73 -1.26
CA GLY A 105 2.58 -9.01 -1.93
C GLY A 105 2.22 -8.98 -3.42
N SER A 106 2.53 -10.08 -4.11
CA SER A 106 2.22 -10.23 -5.53
C SER A 106 0.72 -10.44 -5.77
N ASP A 107 0.26 -10.11 -6.98
CA ASP A 107 -1.12 -10.32 -7.42
C ASP A 107 -2.15 -9.54 -6.57
N ALA A 108 -1.73 -8.47 -5.90
CA ALA A 108 -2.60 -7.65 -5.05
C ALA A 108 -3.28 -6.52 -5.83
N CYS A 109 -4.35 -5.96 -5.27
CA CYS A 109 -5.04 -4.78 -5.80
C CYS A 109 -5.28 -3.74 -4.70
N ILE A 110 -4.61 -2.58 -4.80
CA ILE A 110 -4.68 -1.53 -3.78
C ILE A 110 -5.32 -0.29 -4.40
N ALA A 111 -6.40 0.18 -3.80
CA ALA A 111 -7.22 1.29 -4.30
C ALA A 111 -7.69 2.22 -3.17
N GLY A 112 -6.91 2.31 -2.09
CA GLY A 112 -7.25 3.04 -0.88
C GLY A 112 -6.05 3.75 -0.24
N PHE A 113 -6.16 4.06 1.05
CA PHE A 113 -5.11 4.68 1.84
C PHE A 113 -4.38 3.62 2.67
N VAL A 114 -3.04 3.63 2.65
CA VAL A 114 -2.21 2.68 3.39
C VAL A 114 -1.15 3.43 4.19
N CYS A 115 -1.23 3.38 5.52
CA CYS A 115 -0.28 4.03 6.42
C CYS A 115 1.12 3.40 6.42
N ASP A 116 2.06 4.06 7.09
CA ASP A 116 3.46 3.66 7.10
C ASP A 116 3.65 2.25 7.68
N GLY A 117 4.58 1.48 7.13
CA GLY A 117 4.97 0.17 7.66
C GLY A 117 3.93 -0.95 7.51
N ALA A 118 2.75 -0.66 6.94
CA ALA A 118 1.72 -1.68 6.77
C ALA A 118 2.18 -2.81 5.85
N VAL A 119 1.70 -4.02 6.13
CA VAL A 119 2.01 -5.23 5.36
C VAL A 119 0.73 -5.79 4.77
N ILE A 120 0.72 -6.01 3.45
CA ILE A 120 -0.42 -6.55 2.72
C ILE A 120 0.04 -7.80 1.96
N GLY A 121 -0.56 -8.94 2.28
CA GLY A 121 -0.25 -10.23 1.70
C GLY A 121 -0.60 -10.34 0.21
N ALA A 122 -0.08 -11.38 -0.43
CA ALA A 122 -0.34 -11.66 -1.84
C ALA A 122 -1.83 -11.94 -2.10
N ARG A 123 -2.29 -11.65 -3.32
CA ARG A 123 -3.69 -11.84 -3.75
C ARG A 123 -4.74 -11.12 -2.91
N SER A 124 -4.32 -10.12 -2.13
CA SER A 124 -5.24 -9.33 -1.31
C SER A 124 -5.74 -8.09 -2.06
N THR A 125 -6.95 -7.65 -1.72
CA THR A 125 -7.54 -6.43 -2.26
C THR A 125 -7.81 -5.43 -1.13
N VAL A 126 -7.25 -4.22 -1.22
CA VAL A 126 -7.45 -3.16 -0.22
C VAL A 126 -8.03 -1.93 -0.90
N MET A 127 -9.32 -1.71 -0.72
CA MET A 127 -10.05 -0.52 -1.19
C MET A 127 -10.44 0.43 -0.06
N GLY A 128 -10.18 0.04 1.19
CA GLY A 128 -10.44 0.83 2.39
C GLY A 128 -9.21 1.61 2.85
N GLU A 129 -9.20 1.95 4.14
CA GLU A 129 -8.15 2.72 4.80
C GLU A 129 -7.46 1.84 5.85
N LEU A 130 -6.14 1.71 5.74
CA LEU A 130 -5.27 1.15 6.78
C LEU A 130 -4.60 2.32 7.49
N VAL A 131 -4.82 2.45 8.79
CA VAL A 131 -4.35 3.62 9.57
C VAL A 131 -3.75 3.19 10.91
N HIS A 132 -2.76 3.94 11.39
CA HIS A 132 -2.21 3.75 12.73
C HIS A 132 -3.27 4.04 13.81
N GLU A 133 -3.02 3.50 15.01
CA GLU A 133 -3.79 3.81 16.20
C GLU A 133 -3.11 4.96 16.95
N TYR A 134 -3.60 6.18 16.73
CA TYR A 134 -3.15 7.40 17.39
C TYR A 134 -3.48 7.42 18.89
N SER A 135 -2.80 6.59 19.65
CA SER A 135 -3.07 6.34 21.08
C SER A 135 -2.30 7.28 22.01
N ALA A 136 -1.23 7.91 21.51
CA ALA A 136 -0.36 8.79 22.30
C ALA A 136 -0.25 10.21 21.72
N PRO A 137 -1.35 10.95 21.52
CA PRO A 137 -1.32 12.27 20.85
C PRO A 137 -0.61 13.38 21.66
N HIS A 138 -0.21 13.09 22.90
CA HIS A 138 0.53 14.00 23.77
C HIS A 138 2.06 13.89 23.63
N ARG A 139 2.53 12.92 22.84
CA ARG A 139 3.95 12.71 22.55
C ARG A 139 4.33 13.37 21.23
N ASP A 140 5.63 13.60 21.04
CA ASP A 140 6.13 14.14 19.79
C ASP A 140 5.87 13.15 18.64
N TRP A 141 5.36 13.69 17.52
CA TRP A 141 4.98 12.93 16.31
C TRP A 141 6.11 12.04 15.78
N TRP A 142 7.36 12.42 16.05
CA TRP A 142 8.57 11.75 15.57
C TRP A 142 9.09 10.66 16.51
N GLU A 143 8.49 10.49 17.69
CA GLU A 143 8.98 9.58 18.73
C GLU A 143 8.13 8.30 18.88
N VAL A 144 6.92 8.27 18.31
CA VAL A 144 5.99 7.15 18.48
C VAL A 144 5.97 6.29 17.24
N ASP A 145 6.50 5.07 17.35
CA ASP A 145 6.34 4.02 16.35
C ASP A 145 5.07 3.20 16.69
N GLU A 146 3.94 3.57 16.07
CA GLU A 146 2.67 2.89 16.27
C GLU A 146 2.58 1.68 15.34
N ALA A 147 2.25 0.51 15.88
CA ALA A 147 2.16 -0.71 15.09
C ALA A 147 1.13 -0.54 13.94
N PRO A 148 1.52 -0.83 12.68
CA PRO A 148 0.63 -0.70 11.54
C PRO A 148 -0.26 -1.94 11.35
N PRO A 149 -1.38 -1.82 10.61
CA PRO A 149 -2.18 -2.97 10.23
C PRO A 149 -1.40 -3.99 9.39
N VAL A 150 -1.72 -5.27 9.59
CA VAL A 150 -1.24 -6.39 8.76
C VAL A 150 -2.43 -7.09 8.12
N ILE A 151 -2.45 -7.14 6.79
CA ILE A 151 -3.47 -7.85 6.01
C ILE A 151 -2.84 -9.13 5.49
N GLU A 152 -3.25 -10.29 6.02
CA GLU A 152 -2.72 -11.57 5.56
C GLU A 152 -3.22 -11.92 4.13
N PRO A 153 -2.55 -12.85 3.42
CA PRO A 153 -2.88 -13.19 2.03
C PRO A 153 -4.34 -13.56 1.78
N ASP A 154 -4.76 -13.40 0.53
CA ASP A 154 -6.09 -13.75 0.02
C ASP A 154 -7.25 -13.00 0.73
N SER A 155 -6.96 -11.84 1.33
CA SER A 155 -7.94 -11.08 2.12
C SER A 155 -8.43 -9.81 1.41
N VAL A 156 -9.59 -9.34 1.82
CA VAL A 156 -10.22 -8.14 1.25
C VAL A 156 -10.53 -7.12 2.33
N VAL A 157 -10.12 -5.88 2.10
CA VAL A 157 -10.60 -4.70 2.82
C VAL A 157 -11.47 -3.89 1.88
N GLY A 158 -12.79 -3.94 2.12
CA GLY A 158 -13.79 -3.34 1.24
C GLY A 158 -13.74 -1.82 1.22
N TYR A 159 -14.33 -1.24 0.18
CA TYR A 159 -14.36 0.21 -0.02
C TYR A 159 -14.96 0.94 1.19
N GLY A 160 -14.27 1.99 1.65
CA GLY A 160 -14.67 2.78 2.82
C GLY A 160 -14.59 2.05 4.17
N ALA A 161 -14.09 0.82 4.21
CA ALA A 161 -13.76 0.15 5.47
C ALA A 161 -12.49 0.77 6.09
N ARG A 162 -12.35 0.65 7.40
CA ARG A 162 -11.21 1.15 8.18
C ARG A 162 -10.63 0.04 9.03
N VAL A 163 -9.34 -0.20 8.90
CA VAL A 163 -8.57 -1.07 9.81
C VAL A 163 -7.60 -0.17 10.58
N ILE A 164 -7.75 -0.13 11.90
CA ILE A 164 -7.12 0.86 12.77
C ILE A 164 -6.17 0.14 13.73
N GLY A 165 -4.91 0.59 13.78
CA GLY A 165 -3.89 0.11 14.70
C GLY A 165 -3.18 -1.16 14.25
N GLY A 166 -2.37 -1.73 15.16
CA GLY A 166 -1.56 -2.94 14.96
C GLY A 166 -2.36 -4.23 14.81
N VAL A 167 -3.53 -4.15 14.19
CA VAL A 167 -4.50 -5.20 13.97
C VAL A 167 -4.06 -6.09 12.81
N ARG A 168 -4.20 -7.40 13.01
CA ARG A 168 -4.01 -8.40 11.97
C ARG A 168 -5.36 -8.89 11.43
N ILE A 169 -5.52 -8.78 10.12
CA ILE A 169 -6.59 -9.45 9.38
C ILE A 169 -6.07 -10.81 8.92
N GLY A 170 -6.57 -11.89 9.52
CA GLY A 170 -6.17 -13.26 9.21
C GLY A 170 -6.45 -13.64 7.74
N PRO A 171 -5.72 -14.62 7.18
CA PRO A 171 -5.77 -14.93 5.77
C PRO A 171 -7.16 -15.34 5.35
N ARG A 172 -7.49 -15.07 4.08
CA ARG A 172 -8.81 -15.38 3.52
C ARG A 172 -9.93 -14.74 4.34
N SER A 173 -9.78 -13.48 4.73
CA SER A 173 -10.85 -12.74 5.43
C SER A 173 -11.40 -11.61 4.59
N TYR A 174 -12.64 -11.23 4.85
CA TYR A 174 -13.34 -10.18 4.11
C TYR A 174 -13.90 -9.12 5.06
N VAL A 175 -13.27 -7.95 5.10
CA VAL A 175 -13.80 -6.77 5.79
C VAL A 175 -14.76 -6.07 4.84
N ALA A 176 -16.05 -6.05 5.18
CA ALA A 176 -17.09 -5.49 4.34
C ALA A 176 -16.96 -3.98 4.18
N ALA A 177 -17.53 -3.45 3.09
CA ALA A 177 -17.56 -2.02 2.82
C ALA A 177 -18.12 -1.24 4.01
N GLY A 178 -17.44 -0.16 4.39
CA GLY A 178 -17.82 0.69 5.52
C GLY A 178 -17.59 0.08 6.92
N ALA A 179 -17.06 -1.14 7.03
CA ALA A 179 -16.79 -1.74 8.35
C ALA A 179 -15.60 -1.06 9.05
N ILE A 180 -15.61 -1.06 10.37
CA ILE A 180 -14.52 -0.54 11.21
C ILE A 180 -13.96 -1.71 12.02
N VAL A 181 -12.66 -1.93 11.90
CA VAL A 181 -11.91 -3.01 12.55
C VAL A 181 -10.85 -2.40 13.46
N THR A 182 -10.92 -2.76 14.74
CA THR A 182 -9.97 -2.33 15.78
C THR A 182 -9.49 -3.51 16.62
N LYS A 183 -9.71 -4.74 16.13
CA LYS A 183 -9.35 -6.00 16.80
C LYS A 183 -8.93 -7.00 15.73
N ASP A 184 -8.00 -7.89 16.10
CA ASP A 184 -7.56 -8.98 15.23
C ASP A 184 -8.74 -9.80 14.73
N VAL A 185 -8.68 -10.11 13.44
CA VAL A 185 -9.68 -10.92 12.73
C VAL A 185 -9.07 -12.29 12.50
N PRO A 186 -9.67 -13.38 13.00
CA PRO A 186 -9.15 -14.73 12.72
C PRO A 186 -9.23 -15.06 11.22
N PRO A 187 -8.49 -16.06 10.73
CA PRO A 187 -8.61 -16.55 9.35
C PRO A 187 -10.06 -16.87 8.98
N GLU A 188 -10.42 -16.73 7.70
CA GLU A 188 -11.72 -17.15 7.18
C GLU A 188 -12.91 -16.49 7.87
N HIS A 189 -12.80 -15.18 8.13
CA HIS A 189 -13.87 -14.39 8.73
C HIS A 189 -14.36 -13.28 7.83
N ILE A 190 -15.64 -12.96 7.98
CA ILE A 190 -16.30 -11.83 7.34
C ILE A 190 -16.64 -10.83 8.43
N VAL A 191 -16.12 -9.62 8.29
CA VAL A 191 -16.32 -8.54 9.26
C VAL A 191 -17.29 -7.52 8.70
N THR A 192 -18.29 -7.16 9.48
CA THR A 192 -19.29 -6.14 9.13
C THR A 192 -19.45 -5.14 10.27
N GLY A 193 -20.04 -3.97 9.99
CA GLY A 193 -20.29 -2.95 11.01
C GLY A 193 -19.01 -2.59 11.79
N VAL A 194 -19.09 -2.57 13.11
CA VAL A 194 -17.93 -2.35 13.99
C VAL A 194 -17.57 -3.67 14.66
N ASN A 195 -16.45 -4.29 14.23
CA ASN A 195 -15.93 -5.56 14.76
C ASN A 195 -16.97 -6.70 14.85
N VAL A 196 -17.97 -6.77 13.95
CA VAL A 196 -18.90 -7.93 13.91
C VAL A 196 -18.28 -9.04 13.09
N HIS A 197 -17.61 -9.98 13.77
CA HIS A 197 -16.86 -11.07 13.16
C HIS A 197 -17.78 -12.29 12.96
N THR A 198 -17.93 -12.72 11.71
CA THR A 198 -18.70 -13.92 11.35
C THR A 198 -17.76 -14.94 10.69
N PRO A 199 -17.58 -16.15 11.24
CA PRO A 199 -16.87 -17.21 10.53
C PRO A 199 -17.49 -17.43 9.15
N ALA A 200 -16.68 -17.56 8.10
CA ALA A 200 -17.18 -17.65 6.74
C ALA A 200 -18.09 -18.86 6.51
N ALA A 201 -17.84 -19.97 7.21
CA ALA A 201 -18.72 -21.15 7.22
C ALA A 201 -20.15 -20.83 7.69
N ASN A 202 -20.33 -19.79 8.52
CA ASN A 202 -21.62 -19.37 9.06
C ASN A 202 -22.25 -18.22 8.25
N TRP A 203 -21.61 -17.78 7.16
CA TRP A 203 -22.06 -16.65 6.39
C TRP A 203 -23.30 -16.97 5.55
N LYS A 204 -24.37 -16.19 5.74
CA LYS A 204 -25.66 -16.40 5.05
C LYS A 204 -25.82 -15.56 3.77
N GLY A 205 -24.94 -14.56 3.56
CA GLY A 205 -25.06 -13.65 2.43
C GLY A 205 -24.63 -14.29 1.11
N ARG A 206 -25.49 -14.25 0.09
CA ARG A 206 -25.24 -14.93 -1.20
C ARG A 206 -24.05 -14.37 -2.00
N ARG A 207 -23.75 -13.07 -1.85
CA ARG A 207 -22.74 -12.37 -2.67
C ARG A 207 -21.32 -12.89 -2.48
N LEU A 208 -20.96 -13.28 -1.26
CA LEU A 208 -19.60 -13.74 -0.95
C LEU A 208 -19.45 -15.27 -1.08
N GLN A 209 -20.53 -16.01 -1.33
CA GLN A 209 -20.48 -17.47 -1.44
C GLN A 209 -19.50 -17.97 -2.52
N PRO A 210 -19.42 -17.38 -3.72
CA PRO A 210 -18.43 -17.80 -4.71
C PRO A 210 -16.98 -17.64 -4.21
N LEU A 211 -16.68 -16.51 -3.56
CA LEU A 211 -15.36 -16.23 -2.99
C LEU A 211 -15.02 -17.22 -1.87
N ILE A 212 -15.93 -17.41 -0.92
CA ILE A 212 -15.74 -18.33 0.20
C ILE A 212 -15.48 -19.76 -0.31
N ARG A 213 -16.14 -20.18 -1.39
CA ARG A 213 -15.94 -21.50 -2.01
C ARG A 213 -14.63 -21.63 -2.78
N SER A 214 -13.99 -20.52 -3.17
CA SER A 214 -12.68 -20.52 -3.82
C SER A 214 -11.52 -20.61 -2.85
N TRP A 215 -11.77 -20.44 -1.55
CA TRP A 215 -10.77 -20.62 -0.52
C TRP A 215 -10.39 -22.10 -0.39
N PRO A 216 -9.09 -22.43 -0.30
CA PRO A 216 -8.57 -23.80 -0.21
C PRO A 216 -8.97 -24.51 1.09
#